data_AF-A0A2K3PQL5-F1
#
_entry.id   AF-A0A2K3PQL5-F1
#
_cell.length_a   1.000
_cell.length_b   1.000
_cell.length_c   1.000
_cell.angle_alpha   90.00
_cell.angle_beta   90.00
_cell.angle_gamma   90.00
#
_symmetry.space_group_name_H-M   'P 1'
#
loop_
_entity.id
_entity.type
_entity.pdbx_description
1 polymer ?
#
loop_
_entity_poly.entity_id
_entity_poly.type
_entity_poly.pdbx_seq_one_letter_code
_entity_poly.pdbx_strand_id
1 'polypeptide(L)'
;RLWTRKEQEIAIVTHSGFLFHTLTKFGNDCHPSVKKEICKHFANCELRSMVIVDRNMIGSEESTTNYPGKPSWMDELKDDVVDENVEKQGV
;
A
#
# COMPACT_ATOMS: atom_id res chain seq x y z
N ARG A 1 19.61 -10.00 10.79
CA ARG A 1 18.36 -9.24 11.07
C ARG A 1 18.00 -8.45 9.82
N LEU A 2 16.93 -8.82 9.13
CA LEU A 2 16.43 -8.09 7.94
C LEU A 2 15.61 -6.86 8.38
N TRP A 3 14.78 -7.02 9.40
CA TRP A 3 13.91 -6.00 10.01
C TRP A 3 14.61 -4.77 10.62
N THR A 4 15.93 -4.75 10.69
CA THR A 4 16.71 -3.62 11.25
C THR A 4 17.50 -2.87 10.19
N ARG A 5 17.36 -3.24 8.91
CA ARG A 5 18.04 -2.58 7.79
C ARG A 5 17.13 -1.52 7.18
N LYS A 6 17.72 -0.37 6.80
CA LYS A 6 17.02 0.72 6.10
C LYS A 6 17.01 0.46 4.59
N GLU A 7 16.48 -0.68 4.14
CA GLU A 7 16.36 -0.96 2.71
C GLU A 7 15.23 -0.11 2.13
N GLN A 8 15.57 0.83 1.25
CA GLN A 8 14.62 1.75 0.61
C GLN A 8 14.20 1.27 -0.79
N GLU A 9 15.07 0.52 -1.46
CA GLU A 9 14.86 0.01 -2.83
C GLU A 9 15.10 -1.50 -2.81
N ILE A 10 14.04 -2.28 -3.04
CA ILE A 10 14.08 -3.74 -2.95
C ILE A 10 13.71 -4.32 -4.30
N ALA A 11 14.62 -5.14 -4.85
CA ALA A 11 14.35 -5.94 -6.03
C ALA A 11 14.04 -7.39 -5.62
N ILE A 12 12.90 -7.91 -6.06
CA ILE A 12 12.48 -9.28 -5.80
C ILE A 12 12.53 -10.07 -7.11
N VAL A 13 13.41 -11.08 -7.18
CA VAL A 13 13.50 -12.01 -8.33
C VAL A 13 12.98 -13.37 -7.89
N THR A 14 11.85 -13.78 -8.45
CA THR A 14 11.17 -15.04 -8.08
C THR A 14 10.24 -15.49 -9.21
N HIS A 15 9.54 -16.60 -9.01
CA HIS A 15 8.57 -17.14 -9.96
C HIS A 15 7.25 -16.35 -9.93
N SER A 16 6.59 -16.25 -11.08
CA SER A 16 5.31 -15.55 -11.24
C SER A 16 4.21 -16.06 -10.32
N GLY A 17 4.17 -17.38 -10.04
CA GLY A 17 3.22 -17.97 -9.11
C GLY A 17 3.41 -17.47 -7.67
N PHE A 18 4.66 -17.31 -7.23
CA PHE A 18 4.95 -16.78 -5.90
C PHE A 18 4.50 -15.32 -5.79
N LEU A 19 4.82 -14.48 -6.80
CA LEU A 19 4.37 -13.08 -6.83
C LEU A 19 2.85 -12.99 -6.86
N PHE A 20 2.18 -13.77 -7.71
CA PHE A 20 0.72 -13.78 -7.82
C PHE A 20 0.05 -14.08 -6.48
N HIS A 21 0.41 -15.18 -5.81
CA HIS A 21 -0.20 -15.56 -4.54
C HIS A 21 0.11 -14.57 -3.41
N THR A 22 1.33 -14.01 -3.38
CA THR A 22 1.72 -13.02 -2.39
C THR A 22 0.95 -11.71 -2.59
N LEU A 23 0.94 -11.18 -3.81
CA LEU A 23 0.28 -9.91 -4.14
C LEU A 23 -1.24 -10.01 -4.07
N THR A 24 -1.84 -11.18 -4.32
CA THR A 24 -3.29 -11.40 -4.14
C THR A 24 -3.73 -11.27 -2.69
N LYS A 25 -2.87 -11.64 -1.74
CA LYS A 25 -3.11 -11.46 -0.30
C LYS A 25 -2.79 -10.06 0.20
N PHE A 26 -2.02 -9.29 -0.58
CA PHE A 26 -1.63 -7.92 -0.27
C PHE A 26 -2.67 -6.92 -0.83
N GLY A 27 -2.71 -5.71 -0.27
CA GLY A 27 -3.46 -4.60 -0.86
C GLY A 27 -4.99 -4.69 -0.75
N ASN A 28 -5.54 -5.32 0.30
CA ASN A 28 -6.98 -5.27 0.58
C ASN A 28 -7.47 -3.84 0.89
N ASP A 29 -6.55 -2.98 1.29
CA ASP A 29 -6.71 -1.56 1.57
C ASP A 29 -6.42 -0.65 0.35
N CYS A 30 -5.99 -1.22 -0.78
CA CYS A 30 -5.72 -0.48 -2.01
C CYS A 30 -6.99 -0.26 -2.85
N HIS A 31 -6.98 0.78 -3.69
CA HIS A 31 -8.07 0.99 -4.65
C HIS A 31 -8.24 -0.23 -5.55
N PRO A 32 -9.47 -0.66 -5.89
CA PRO A 32 -9.71 -1.89 -6.66
C PRO A 32 -8.94 -1.99 -7.98
N SER A 33 -8.71 -0.86 -8.65
CA SER A 33 -7.88 -0.83 -9.88
C SER A 33 -6.43 -1.22 -9.62
N VAL A 34 -5.83 -0.73 -8.53
CA VAL A 34 -4.45 -1.05 -8.14
C VAL A 34 -4.37 -2.53 -7.78
N LYS A 35 -5.31 -3.03 -6.98
CA LYS A 35 -5.38 -4.45 -6.62
C LYS A 35 -5.46 -5.34 -7.86
N LYS A 36 -6.29 -4.96 -8.84
CA LYS A 36 -6.41 -5.69 -10.11
C LYS A 36 -5.09 -5.76 -10.87
N GLU A 37 -4.34 -4.66 -10.94
CA GLU A 37 -3.06 -4.62 -11.66
C GLU A 37 -1.95 -5.41 -10.95
N ILE A 38 -1.79 -5.26 -9.63
CA ILE A 38 -0.75 -5.99 -8.89
C ILE A 38 -1.00 -7.51 -8.86
N CYS A 39 -2.27 -7.93 -8.91
CA CYS A 39 -2.65 -9.34 -8.91
C CYS A 39 -2.59 -9.99 -10.30
N LYS A 40 -2.26 -9.26 -11.37
CA LYS A 40 -2.14 -9.86 -12.69
C LYS A 40 -0.93 -10.80 -12.75
N HIS A 41 -1.04 -11.95 -13.39
CA HIS A 41 0.11 -12.83 -13.62
C HIS A 41 1.23 -12.09 -14.36
N PHE A 42 2.47 -12.36 -13.95
CA PHE A 42 3.67 -11.82 -14.58
C PHE A 42 4.09 -12.73 -15.72
N ALA A 43 4.43 -12.15 -16.87
CA ALA A 43 5.12 -12.83 -17.96
C ALA A 43 6.58 -13.11 -17.59
N ASN A 44 7.24 -13.99 -18.35
CA ASN A 44 8.66 -14.26 -18.16
C ASN A 44 9.47 -12.98 -18.34
N CYS A 45 10.37 -12.71 -17.39
CA CYS A 45 11.21 -11.51 -17.35
C CYS A 45 10.43 -10.19 -17.27
N GLU A 46 9.16 -10.20 -16.86
CA GLU A 46 8.40 -8.98 -16.63
C GLU A 46 8.85 -8.28 -15.33
N LEU A 47 9.11 -6.98 -15.44
CA LEU A 47 9.41 -6.11 -14.31
C LEU A 47 8.19 -5.23 -14.01
N ARG A 48 7.74 -5.21 -12.75
CA ARG A 48 6.79 -4.20 -12.25
C ARG A 48 7.42 -3.46 -11.09
N SER A 49 7.38 -2.14 -11.16
CA SER A 49 7.77 -1.26 -10.06
C SER A 49 6.54 -0.90 -9.23
N MET A 50 6.69 -0.90 -7.92
CA MET A 50 5.63 -0.53 -6.98
C MET A 50 6.21 0.31 -5.84
N VAL A 51 5.40 1.23 -5.33
CA VAL A 51 5.74 2.06 -4.17
C VAL A 51 4.83 1.65 -3.02
N ILE A 52 5.43 1.22 -1.91
CA ILE A 52 4.72 0.91 -0.68
C ILE A 52 4.86 2.10 0.25
N VAL A 53 3.73 2.60 0.74
CA VAL A 53 3.67 3.74 1.64
C VAL A 53 3.06 3.27 2.96
N ASP A 54 3.73 3.58 4.06
CA ASP A 54 3.16 3.39 5.39
C ASP A 54 2.13 4.50 5.66
N ARG A 55 0.85 4.13 5.74
CA ARG A 55 -0.23 5.07 6.01
C ARG A 55 -0.14 5.68 7.41
N ASN A 56 0.47 5.00 8.37
CA ASN A 56 0.61 5.53 9.72
C ASN A 56 1.69 6.61 9.82
N MET A 57 2.52 6.76 8.79
CA MET A 57 3.52 7.84 8.69
C MET A 57 2.95 9.09 8.00
N ILE A 58 1.69 9.06 7.56
CA ILE A 58 1.00 10.21 6.93
C ILE A 58 0.83 11.31 7.99
N GLY A 59 1.61 12.39 7.87
CA GLY A 59 1.63 13.53 8.81
C GLY A 59 2.90 13.67 9.64
N SER A 60 3.84 12.71 9.57
CA SER A 60 5.19 12.90 10.10
C SER A 60 6.04 13.71 9.09
N GLU A 61 6.73 14.74 9.58
CA GLU A 61 7.59 15.62 8.75
C GLU A 61 8.80 14.89 8.14
N GLU A 62 9.16 13.72 8.67
CA GLU A 62 10.23 12.89 8.15
C GLU A 62 9.71 11.99 7.02
N SER A 63 9.66 12.53 5.80
CA SER A 63 9.44 11.70 4.61
C SER A 63 10.62 10.73 4.46
N THR A 64 10.44 9.49 4.87
CA THR A 64 11.46 8.43 4.70
C THR A 64 11.45 7.81 3.30
N THR A 65 10.57 8.30 2.41
CA THR A 65 10.39 7.81 1.04
C THR A 65 11.27 8.57 0.03
N ASN A 66 11.91 7.83 -0.88
CA ASN A 66 12.67 8.36 -2.04
C ASN A 66 11.74 8.72 -3.23
N TYR A 67 10.43 8.74 -3.04
CA TYR A 67 9.52 9.09 -4.12
C TYR A 67 9.48 10.62 -4.30
N PRO A 68 9.88 11.16 -5.48
CA PRO A 68 10.05 12.60 -5.68
C PRO A 68 8.72 13.39 -5.74
N GLY A 69 7.59 12.69 -5.84
CA GLY A 69 6.25 13.29 -5.79
C GLY A 69 5.62 13.13 -4.41
N LYS A 70 4.72 14.05 -4.02
CA LYS A 70 3.70 13.70 -3.03
C LYS A 70 2.68 12.80 -3.72
N PRO A 71 2.37 11.60 -3.21
CA PRO A 71 1.34 10.78 -3.81
C PRO A 71 0.01 11.56 -3.81
N SER A 72 -0.65 11.71 -4.95
CA SER A 72 -1.87 12.53 -5.09
C SER A 72 -2.98 12.14 -4.11
N TRP A 73 -3.02 10.87 -3.68
CA TRP A 73 -4.00 10.35 -2.71
C TRP A 73 -3.69 10.72 -1.25
N MET A 74 -2.49 11.27 -0.96
CA MET A 74 -2.08 11.65 0.39
C MET A 74 -2.84 12.89 0.90
N ASP A 75 -3.36 13.72 0.00
CA ASP A 75 -4.23 14.84 0.36
C ASP A 75 -5.70 14.40 0.58
N GLU A 76 -6.12 13.26 0.00
CA GLU A 76 -7.52 12.76 0.04
C GLU A 76 -7.87 11.98 1.32
N LEU A 77 -6.89 11.54 2.10
CA LEU A 77 -7.11 10.76 3.33
C LEU A 77 -7.57 11.58 4.55
N LYS A 78 -7.87 12.86 4.38
CA LYS A 78 -8.18 13.75 5.51
C LYS A 78 -9.62 13.70 6.01
N ASP A 79 -10.57 13.09 5.31
CA ASP A 79 -11.99 13.26 5.64
C ASP A 79 -12.86 11.97 5.64
N ASP A 80 -12.40 10.90 6.30
CA ASP A 80 -13.34 9.85 6.77
C ASP A 80 -13.47 9.94 8.30
N VAL A 81 -14.16 10.99 8.76
CA VAL A 81 -14.68 11.06 10.14
C VAL A 81 -15.79 10.03 10.29
N VAL A 82 -15.60 9.12 11.24
CA VAL A 82 -16.56 8.11 11.70
C VAL A 82 -17.87 8.78 12.10
N ASP A 83 -18.96 8.44 11.43
CA ASP A 83 -20.32 8.77 11.89
C ASP A 83 -20.70 7.78 13.01
N GLU A 84 -20.42 8.15 14.26
CA GLU A 84 -20.90 7.46 15.45
C GLU A 84 -22.42 7.68 15.59
N ASN A 85 -23.22 6.83 14.98
CA ASN A 85 -24.65 6.75 15.29
C ASN A 85 -24.84 6.00 16.64
N VAL A 86 -24.70 6.74 17.75
CA VAL A 86 -25.18 6.31 19.08
C VAL A 86 -26.66 6.63 19.19
N GLU A 87 -27.52 5.66 18.88
CA GLU A 87 -28.95 5.76 19.16
C GLU A 87 -29.19 5.46 20.65
N LYS A 88 -29.36 6.51 21.46
CA LYS A 88 -29.95 6.43 22.79
C LYS A 88 -31.46 6.43 22.64
N GLN A 89 -32.15 5.40 23.13
CA GLN A 89 -33.53 5.54 23.59
C GLN A 89 -33.70 4.86 24.95
N GLY A 90 -33.95 5.69 25.95
CA GLY A 90 -34.66 5.30 27.15
C GLY A 90 -35.86 6.24 27.29
N VAL A 91 -37.06 5.67 27.33
CA VAL A 91 -38.14 5.91 28.30
C VAL A 91 -38.91 4.60 28.42
#